data_AF-A0A564G6J3-F1
#
_entry.id   AF-A0A564G6J3-F1
#
_cell.length_a   1.000
_cell.length_b   1.000
_cell.length_c   1.000
_cell.angle_alpha   90.00
_cell.angle_beta   90.00
_cell.angle_gamma   90.00
#
_symmetry.space_group_name_H-M   'P 1'
#
loop_
_entity.id
_entity.type
_entity.pdbx_description
1 polymer ?
#
loop_
_entity_poly.entity_id
_entity_poly.type
_entity_poly.pdbx_seq_one_letter_code
_entity_poly.pdbx_strand_id
1 'polypeptide(L)'
;MEDAIALYEALVAEAEVPAALARFERGRREEVEKIQHAADVSLVWFEHVARYLDFEPVQFAFGAMTRAKAITYDNLRLRAPAFVEKMDRAFAEGVRKEGFDVSLDKPAAPMFQPLRLREMVVPNRVAMSPMCMYSAEGGVPNDFHLVHYGARAIGGPGLMFTEMTCVSRDARITPGCAGLWNDEQEAAWRRIVDFVHANAATKFCLQLGHAGRKGATKLMWEGIDRPLESGGWEVMSASPLPYFPNSTVPREMNRADMDAVVTDFVLATERAERAGFDMLELHCAHGYLLASFLSPLTNHRTDAYGGSVENRLRFPLEVFAAMRAAWPAHKPMSVRVSATDWAEGGLTPEDSVAIASAFREAGVDLVDVSTGQTATVSRPLYGRMFQTPFAERIRNEAGTATMCVGNITTPDQINTILAAGRADIVALGRPHLSDPGFTLRAAAWYGADDIHCPPQYAPGKDQIFRNSVRDRADLEDLKVRGRPKTRAELRSPAEQAAT
;
A
#
# COMPACT_ATOMS: atom_id res chain seq x y z
N MET A 1 28.42 9.14 24.31
CA MET A 1 28.49 10.24 25.29
C MET A 1 27.20 10.32 26.07
N GLU A 2 26.03 10.46 25.43
CA GLU A 2 24.72 10.44 26.10
C GLU A 2 24.51 9.23 27.03
N ASP A 3 24.87 8.01 26.61
CA ASP A 3 24.73 6.83 27.46
C ASP A 3 25.65 6.89 28.70
N ALA A 4 26.83 7.48 28.59
CA ALA A 4 27.74 7.63 29.73
C ALA A 4 27.21 8.67 30.73
N ILE A 5 26.61 9.76 30.24
CA ILE A 5 25.95 10.78 31.06
C ILE A 5 24.75 10.16 31.79
N ALA A 6 23.86 9.49 31.06
CA ALA A 6 22.68 8.86 31.64
C ALA A 6 23.03 7.77 32.66
N LEU A 7 24.09 6.99 32.41
CA LEU A 7 24.57 6.00 33.36
C LEU A 7 25.13 6.66 34.63
N TYR A 8 25.91 7.74 34.48
CA TYR A 8 26.40 8.52 35.62
C TYR A 8 25.24 9.09 36.44
N GLU A 9 24.26 9.72 35.81
CA GLU A 9 23.07 10.27 36.48
C GLU A 9 22.27 9.18 37.21
N ALA A 10 22.14 8.00 36.61
CA ALA A 10 21.46 6.87 37.25
C ALA A 10 22.23 6.33 38.46
N LEU A 11 23.57 6.28 38.38
CA LEU A 11 24.44 5.89 39.51
C LEU A 11 24.46 6.91 40.65
N VAL A 12 24.26 8.20 40.34
CA VAL A 12 24.12 9.25 41.36
C VAL A 12 22.73 9.21 42.02
N ALA A 13 21.69 8.88 41.26
CA ALA A 13 20.31 8.91 41.74
C ALA A 13 19.90 7.69 42.59
N GLU A 14 20.57 6.56 42.43
CA GLU A 14 20.20 5.29 43.07
C GLU A 14 21.34 4.80 43.98
N ALA A 15 21.02 4.38 45.21
CA ALA A 15 22.03 3.91 46.18
C ALA A 15 22.60 2.53 45.84
N GLU A 16 21.84 1.70 45.12
CA GLU A 16 22.19 0.32 44.78
C GLU A 16 22.43 0.20 43.26
N VAL A 17 23.55 -0.44 42.88
CA VAL A 17 23.94 -0.60 41.46
C VAL A 17 22.84 -1.27 40.62
N PRO A 18 22.14 -2.34 41.07
CA PRO A 18 21.05 -2.93 40.28
C PRO A 18 19.91 -1.95 39.99
N ALA A 19 19.58 -1.07 40.94
CA ALA A 19 18.54 -0.05 40.75
C ALA A 19 18.99 1.03 39.76
N ALA A 20 20.25 1.46 39.84
CA ALA A 20 20.87 2.38 38.88
C ALA A 20 20.82 1.83 37.45
N LEU A 21 21.21 0.56 37.26
CA LEU A 21 21.17 -0.08 35.94
C LEU A 21 19.75 -0.20 35.39
N ALA A 22 18.76 -0.57 36.23
CA ALA A 22 17.36 -0.62 35.81
C ALA A 22 16.80 0.77 35.45
N ARG A 23 17.23 1.83 36.14
CA ARG A 23 16.88 3.21 35.81
C ARG A 23 17.53 3.65 34.49
N PHE A 24 18.82 3.39 34.30
CA PHE A 24 19.55 3.66 33.07
C PHE A 24 18.88 2.97 31.87
N GLU A 25 18.61 1.68 32.00
CA GLU A 25 17.98 0.87 30.94
C GLU A 25 16.62 1.45 30.55
N ARG A 26 15.75 1.73 31.52
CA ARG A 26 14.43 2.35 31.25
C ARG A 26 14.54 3.72 30.61
N GLY A 27 15.56 4.50 30.96
CA GLY A 27 15.77 5.85 30.43
C GLY A 27 16.40 5.89 29.03
N ARG A 28 17.14 4.85 28.63
CA ARG A 28 17.93 4.85 27.38
C ARG A 28 17.47 3.85 26.34
N ARG A 29 16.84 2.74 26.73
CA ARG A 29 16.47 1.65 25.81
C ARG A 29 15.74 2.15 24.57
N GLU A 30 14.69 2.96 24.73
CA GLU A 30 13.89 3.42 23.60
C GLU A 30 14.70 4.27 22.61
N GLU A 31 15.55 5.18 23.10
CA GLU A 31 16.39 6.02 22.24
C GLU A 31 17.50 5.21 21.55
N VAL A 32 18.09 4.24 22.26
CA VAL A 32 19.09 3.33 21.69
C VAL A 32 18.47 2.46 20.60
N GLU A 33 17.30 1.87 20.86
CA GLU A 33 16.56 1.04 19.89
C GLU A 33 16.18 1.86 18.64
N LYS A 34 15.77 3.12 18.79
CA LYS A 34 15.51 4.03 17.64
C LYS A 34 16.76 4.24 16.78
N ILE A 35 17.90 4.49 17.41
CA ILE A 35 19.18 4.72 16.70
C ILE A 35 19.64 3.44 16.01
N GLN A 36 19.59 2.30 16.70
CA GLN A 36 19.93 0.99 16.15
C GLN A 36 19.03 0.67 14.96
N HIS A 37 17.71 0.85 15.10
CA HIS A 37 16.78 0.63 13.99
C HIS A 37 17.11 1.51 12.76
N ALA A 38 17.43 2.79 12.96
CA ALA A 38 17.82 3.66 11.85
C ALA A 38 19.16 3.26 11.21
N ALA A 39 20.10 2.75 12.01
CA ALA A 39 21.36 2.19 11.54
C ALA A 39 21.14 0.91 10.74
N ASP A 40 20.31 -0.01 11.23
CA ASP A 40 19.96 -1.26 10.56
C ASP A 40 19.28 -1.01 9.21
N VAL A 41 18.34 -0.06 9.15
CA VAL A 41 17.71 0.35 7.89
C VAL A 41 18.76 0.85 6.88
N SER A 42 19.78 1.58 7.36
CA SER A 42 20.87 2.03 6.48
C SER A 42 21.80 0.90 6.08
N LEU A 43 22.14 0.00 7.01
CA LEU A 43 22.99 -1.17 6.76
C LEU A 43 22.38 -2.04 5.66
N VAL A 44 21.11 -2.43 5.83
CA VAL A 44 20.36 -3.24 4.86
C VAL A 44 20.31 -2.57 3.49
N TRP A 45 20.16 -1.23 3.44
CA TRP A 45 20.18 -0.52 2.16
C TRP A 45 21.52 -0.65 1.44
N PHE A 46 22.65 -0.49 2.15
CA PHE A 46 23.99 -0.60 1.56
C PHE A 46 24.38 -2.05 1.22
N GLU A 47 23.97 -3.02 2.03
CA GLU A 47 24.17 -4.45 1.73
C GLU A 47 23.45 -4.87 0.44
N HIS A 48 22.37 -4.16 0.09
CA HIS A 48 21.59 -4.40 -1.11
C HIS A 48 21.69 -3.27 -2.14
N VAL A 49 22.79 -2.53 -2.16
CA VAL A 49 23.00 -1.40 -3.09
C VAL A 49 22.88 -1.81 -4.56
N ALA A 50 23.15 -3.08 -4.87
CA ALA A 50 23.00 -3.67 -6.20
C ALA A 50 21.60 -3.43 -6.81
N ARG A 51 20.55 -3.35 -5.98
CA ARG A 51 19.16 -3.09 -6.39
C ARG A 51 18.96 -1.73 -7.09
N TYR A 52 19.87 -0.79 -6.88
CA TYR A 52 19.72 0.60 -7.30
C TYR A 52 20.78 1.04 -8.33
N LEU A 53 21.62 0.13 -8.81
CA LEU A 53 22.74 0.49 -9.70
C LEU A 53 22.28 1.03 -11.05
N ASP A 54 21.08 0.65 -11.49
CA ASP A 54 20.49 1.13 -12.75
C ASP A 54 19.68 2.43 -12.59
N PHE A 55 19.64 3.00 -11.38
CA PHE A 55 18.92 4.25 -11.15
C PHE A 55 19.68 5.44 -11.75
N GLU A 56 18.92 6.39 -12.28
CA GLU A 56 19.48 7.69 -12.68
C GLU A 56 20.21 8.34 -11.48
N PRO A 57 21.38 9.00 -11.68
CA PRO A 57 22.20 9.47 -10.56
C PRO A 57 21.48 10.34 -9.54
N VAL A 58 20.54 11.19 -9.99
CA VAL A 58 19.75 12.07 -9.12
C VAL A 58 18.78 11.24 -8.27
N GLN A 59 18.14 10.23 -8.85
CA GLN A 59 17.22 9.33 -8.15
C GLN A 59 17.97 8.45 -7.15
N PHE A 60 19.11 7.90 -7.54
CA PHE A 60 20.00 7.16 -6.64
C PHE A 60 20.40 7.99 -5.43
N ALA A 61 20.86 9.23 -5.66
CA ALA A 61 21.23 10.15 -4.58
C ALA A 61 20.05 10.47 -3.66
N PHE A 62 18.86 10.70 -4.23
CA PHE A 62 17.65 10.95 -3.45
C PHE A 62 17.27 9.75 -2.59
N GLY A 63 17.29 8.54 -3.17
CA GLY A 63 17.06 7.28 -2.46
C GLY A 63 18.05 7.07 -1.31
N ALA A 64 19.34 7.29 -1.57
CA ALA A 64 20.39 7.20 -0.56
C ALA A 64 20.15 8.19 0.60
N MET A 65 19.81 9.45 0.32
CA MET A 65 19.55 10.45 1.36
C MET A 65 18.29 10.14 2.20
N THR A 66 17.29 9.50 1.61
CA THR A 66 15.98 9.24 2.25
C THR A 66 15.84 7.82 2.82
N ARG A 67 16.87 6.96 2.70
CA ARG A 67 16.83 5.54 3.12
C ARG A 67 16.32 5.33 4.56
N ALA A 68 16.82 6.14 5.50
CA ALA A 68 16.50 6.04 6.92
C ALA A 68 15.11 6.61 7.29
N LYS A 69 14.33 7.12 6.31
CA LYS A 69 12.99 7.70 6.48
C LYS A 69 12.91 8.97 7.35
N ALA A 70 14.02 9.38 7.98
CA ALA A 70 14.13 10.62 8.76
C ALA A 70 14.25 11.87 7.88
N ILE A 71 14.88 11.73 6.71
CA ILE A 71 14.92 12.74 5.66
C ILE A 71 13.85 12.35 4.63
N THR A 72 13.00 13.31 4.29
CA THR A 72 11.87 13.16 3.37
C THR A 72 11.96 14.18 2.23
N TYR A 73 11.05 14.07 1.27
CA TYR A 73 10.90 15.01 0.16
C TYR A 73 10.77 16.47 0.66
N ASP A 74 9.83 16.74 1.57
CA ASP A 74 9.64 18.09 2.13
C ASP A 74 10.81 18.54 3.00
N ASN A 75 11.47 17.61 3.72
CA ASN A 75 12.68 17.94 4.46
C ASN A 75 13.82 18.38 3.52
N LEU A 76 14.00 17.70 2.40
CA LEU A 76 14.98 18.06 1.37
C LEU A 76 14.58 19.35 0.65
N ARG A 77 13.30 19.58 0.40
CA ARG A 77 12.82 20.82 -0.23
C ARG A 77 13.20 22.06 0.58
N LEU A 78 13.22 21.93 1.91
CA LEU A 78 13.67 22.98 2.83
C LEU A 78 15.20 23.13 2.90
N ARG A 79 15.94 22.02 2.82
CA ARG A 79 17.40 21.99 3.07
C ARG A 79 18.23 22.15 1.79
N ALA A 80 17.70 21.69 0.67
CA ALA A 80 18.36 21.62 -0.62
C ALA A 80 17.31 21.76 -1.76
N PRO A 81 16.63 22.92 -1.88
CA PRO A 81 15.56 23.12 -2.86
C PRO A 81 15.99 22.81 -4.30
N ALA A 82 17.18 23.29 -4.71
CA ALA A 82 17.74 23.02 -6.04
C ALA A 82 17.99 21.52 -6.32
N PHE A 83 18.19 20.70 -5.28
CA PHE A 83 18.31 19.25 -5.45
C PHE A 83 16.95 18.60 -5.69
N VAL A 84 15.92 19.04 -4.96
CA VAL A 84 14.54 18.57 -5.16
C VAL A 84 14.00 18.99 -6.53
N GLU A 85 14.26 20.22 -6.99
CA GLU A 85 13.91 20.66 -8.34
C GLU A 85 14.54 19.78 -9.44
N LYS A 86 15.81 19.37 -9.26
CA LYS A 86 16.46 18.42 -10.16
C LYS A 86 15.80 17.05 -10.12
N MET A 87 15.39 16.58 -8.94
CA MET A 87 14.69 15.31 -8.79
C MET A 87 13.30 15.35 -9.44
N ASP A 88 12.54 16.43 -9.23
CA ASP A 88 11.21 16.59 -9.86
C ASP A 88 11.33 16.62 -11.39
N ARG A 89 12.35 17.33 -11.91
CA ARG A 89 12.65 17.34 -13.35
C ARG A 89 13.02 15.95 -13.86
N ALA A 90 13.92 15.23 -13.18
CA ALA A 90 14.33 13.88 -13.57
C ALA A 90 13.15 12.90 -13.57
N PHE A 91 12.25 13.02 -12.58
CA PHE A 91 11.02 12.22 -12.53
C PHE A 91 10.10 12.55 -13.71
N ALA A 92 9.88 13.84 -14.00
CA ALA A 92 9.05 14.28 -15.12
C ALA A 92 9.66 13.88 -16.49
N GLU A 93 10.98 13.88 -16.63
CA GLU A 93 11.68 13.36 -17.82
C GLU A 93 11.39 11.86 -18.02
N GLY A 94 11.40 11.07 -16.94
CA GLY A 94 10.98 9.66 -16.97
C GLY A 94 9.54 9.52 -17.48
N VAL A 95 8.62 10.33 -16.95
CA VAL A 95 7.22 10.35 -17.36
C VAL A 95 7.04 10.78 -18.84
N ARG A 96 7.84 11.73 -19.35
CA ARG A 96 7.85 12.09 -20.77
C ARG A 96 8.37 10.96 -21.67
N LYS A 97 9.35 10.18 -21.21
CA LYS A 97 9.83 8.99 -21.96
C LYS A 97 8.72 7.94 -22.13
N GLU A 98 7.74 7.91 -21.23
CA GLU A 98 6.53 7.07 -21.35
C GLU A 98 5.45 7.67 -22.29
N GLY A 99 5.71 8.84 -22.90
CA GLY A 99 4.85 9.46 -23.90
C GLY A 99 3.81 10.44 -23.34
N PHE A 100 3.95 10.89 -22.10
CA PHE A 100 3.10 11.94 -21.53
C PHE A 100 3.64 13.34 -21.84
N ASP A 101 2.73 14.29 -22.04
CA ASP A 101 3.05 15.71 -22.15
C ASP A 101 2.97 16.37 -20.77
N VAL A 102 4.10 16.36 -20.04
CA VAL A 102 4.23 16.98 -18.71
C VAL A 102 5.29 18.07 -18.74
N SER A 103 5.08 19.14 -17.96
CA SER A 103 6.01 20.28 -17.89
C SER A 103 7.35 19.86 -17.27
N LEU A 104 8.46 20.23 -17.94
CA LEU A 104 9.80 20.13 -17.37
C LEU A 104 10.27 21.44 -16.72
N ASP A 105 9.68 22.57 -17.10
CA ASP A 105 10.06 23.89 -16.55
C ASP A 105 9.48 24.09 -15.16
N LYS A 106 8.27 23.58 -14.94
CA LYS A 106 7.60 23.56 -13.64
C LYS A 106 6.97 22.18 -13.42
N PRO A 107 7.78 21.15 -13.15
CA PRO A 107 7.29 19.79 -12.98
C PRO A 107 6.38 19.72 -11.74
N ALA A 108 5.24 19.02 -11.88
CA ALA A 108 4.43 18.67 -10.73
C ALA A 108 5.18 17.68 -9.83
N ALA A 109 4.92 17.73 -8.53
CA ALA A 109 5.50 16.79 -7.57
C ALA A 109 5.20 15.32 -8.00
N PRO A 110 6.07 14.35 -7.69
CA PRO A 110 5.95 12.97 -8.18
C PRO A 110 4.57 12.34 -7.99
N MET A 111 3.88 12.65 -6.89
CA MET A 111 2.53 12.14 -6.62
C MET A 111 1.47 12.59 -7.63
N PHE A 112 1.66 13.72 -8.32
CA PHE A 112 0.72 14.30 -9.31
C PHE A 112 1.13 14.05 -10.75
N GLN A 113 2.17 13.26 -10.98
CA GLN A 113 2.54 12.81 -12.31
C GLN A 113 1.68 11.60 -12.71
N PRO A 114 1.29 11.48 -14.00
CA PRO A 114 0.50 10.35 -14.46
C PRO A 114 1.29 9.03 -14.44
N LEU A 115 0.57 7.93 -14.56
CA LEU A 115 1.09 6.58 -14.73
C LEU A 115 0.27 5.85 -15.79
N ARG A 116 0.93 5.13 -16.70
CA ARG A 116 0.26 4.26 -17.68
C ARG A 116 0.30 2.81 -17.23
N LEU A 117 -0.87 2.17 -17.20
CA LEU A 117 -1.02 0.72 -17.02
C LEU A 117 -1.81 0.20 -18.22
N ARG A 118 -1.14 -0.49 -19.15
CA ARG A 118 -1.71 -0.84 -20.48
C ARG A 118 -2.21 0.42 -21.19
N GLU A 119 -3.46 0.44 -21.65
CA GLU A 119 -4.09 1.62 -22.26
C GLU A 119 -4.73 2.56 -21.21
N MET A 120 -4.82 2.14 -19.95
CA MET A 120 -5.36 2.96 -18.88
C MET A 120 -4.34 3.99 -18.40
N VAL A 121 -4.73 5.26 -18.38
CA VAL A 121 -3.98 6.34 -17.73
C VAL A 121 -4.56 6.59 -16.35
N VAL A 122 -3.71 6.48 -15.34
CA VAL A 122 -3.97 6.93 -13.97
C VAL A 122 -3.49 8.38 -13.86
N PRO A 123 -4.35 9.36 -13.53
CA PRO A 123 -4.01 10.79 -13.64
C PRO A 123 -3.03 11.27 -12.56
N ASN A 124 -2.88 10.52 -11.47
CA ASN A 124 -1.88 10.79 -10.43
C ASN A 124 -1.55 9.49 -9.67
N ARG A 125 -0.44 9.48 -8.92
CA ARG A 125 0.11 8.28 -8.26
C ARG A 125 -0.39 8.09 -6.82
N VAL A 126 -1.59 8.59 -6.51
CA VAL A 126 -2.28 8.38 -5.23
C VAL A 126 -3.40 7.37 -5.42
N ALA A 127 -3.41 6.33 -4.58
CA ALA A 127 -4.45 5.31 -4.56
C ALA A 127 -5.23 5.27 -3.25
N MET A 128 -6.53 4.99 -3.31
CA MET A 128 -7.29 4.52 -2.15
C MET A 128 -7.21 3.00 -2.08
N SER A 129 -6.66 2.45 -0.99
CA SER A 129 -6.52 1.00 -0.79
C SER A 129 -7.89 0.32 -0.63
N PRO A 130 -8.05 -0.96 -1.00
CA PRO A 130 -9.29 -1.69 -0.76
C PRO A 130 -9.53 -1.86 0.75
N MET A 131 -10.73 -1.49 1.20
CA MET A 131 -11.13 -1.48 2.62
C MET A 131 -12.56 -2.01 2.74
N CYS A 132 -12.74 -3.16 3.37
CA CYS A 132 -14.08 -3.71 3.62
C CYS A 132 -14.92 -2.77 4.48
N MET A 133 -16.09 -2.41 3.96
CA MET A 133 -17.07 -1.58 4.66
C MET A 133 -18.05 -2.42 5.46
N TYR A 134 -18.16 -3.72 5.16
CA TYR A 134 -19.03 -4.67 5.84
C TYR A 134 -20.49 -4.19 5.91
N SER A 135 -20.94 -3.49 4.87
CA SER A 135 -22.21 -2.78 4.82
C SER A 135 -23.17 -3.33 3.75
N ALA A 136 -22.78 -4.37 3.02
CA ALA A 136 -23.60 -4.97 1.98
C ALA A 136 -24.66 -5.89 2.58
N GLU A 137 -25.80 -6.02 1.90
CA GLU A 137 -26.90 -6.90 2.31
C GLU A 137 -27.04 -8.03 1.30
N GLY A 138 -26.86 -9.28 1.72
CA GLY A 138 -26.85 -10.42 0.79
C GLY A 138 -25.75 -10.32 -0.28
N GLY A 139 -24.69 -9.54 -0.03
CA GLY A 139 -23.63 -9.22 -0.99
C GLY A 139 -23.94 -8.04 -1.92
N VAL A 140 -25.15 -7.47 -1.87
CA VAL A 140 -25.54 -6.34 -2.72
C VAL A 140 -25.00 -5.04 -2.11
N PRO A 141 -24.13 -4.28 -2.82
CA PRO A 141 -23.75 -2.95 -2.39
C PRO A 141 -24.94 -1.99 -2.45
N ASN A 142 -25.00 -1.05 -1.53
CA ASN A 142 -26.13 -0.14 -1.32
C ASN A 142 -25.69 1.33 -1.31
N ASP A 143 -26.58 2.24 -0.88
CA ASP A 143 -26.31 3.68 -0.87
C ASP A 143 -25.12 4.09 0.02
N PHE A 144 -24.80 3.31 1.06
CA PHE A 144 -23.58 3.55 1.82
C PHE A 144 -22.34 3.44 0.91
N HIS A 145 -22.30 2.44 0.04
CA HIS A 145 -21.20 2.21 -0.89
C HIS A 145 -21.17 3.30 -1.98
N LEU A 146 -22.34 3.69 -2.51
CA LEU A 146 -22.43 4.78 -3.47
C LEU A 146 -21.85 6.08 -2.89
N VAL A 147 -22.30 6.49 -1.70
CA VAL A 147 -21.81 7.70 -1.04
C VAL A 147 -20.33 7.54 -0.67
N HIS A 148 -19.92 6.35 -0.22
CA HIS A 148 -18.54 6.08 0.15
C HIS A 148 -17.59 6.27 -1.05
N TYR A 149 -17.77 5.52 -2.13
CA TYR A 149 -16.90 5.58 -3.30
C TYR A 149 -17.04 6.89 -4.07
N GLY A 150 -18.27 7.41 -4.20
CA GLY A 150 -18.52 8.69 -4.87
C GLY A 150 -17.76 9.85 -4.22
N ALA A 151 -17.78 9.93 -2.88
CA ALA A 151 -17.05 10.98 -2.17
C ALA A 151 -15.52 10.89 -2.36
N ARG A 152 -14.94 9.68 -2.36
CA ARG A 152 -13.49 9.50 -2.53
C ARG A 152 -13.04 9.70 -3.96
N ALA A 153 -13.83 9.28 -4.95
CA ALA A 153 -13.56 9.54 -6.37
C ALA A 153 -13.46 11.06 -6.64
N ILE A 154 -14.45 11.82 -6.18
CA ILE A 154 -14.45 13.27 -6.34
C ILE A 154 -13.29 13.94 -5.57
N GLY A 155 -12.77 13.28 -4.54
CA GLY A 155 -11.59 13.69 -3.78
C GLY A 155 -10.27 13.69 -4.56
N GLY A 156 -10.25 13.10 -5.76
CA GLY A 156 -9.16 13.18 -6.72
C GLY A 156 -7.99 12.18 -6.62
N PRO A 157 -8.03 11.04 -5.88
CA PRO A 157 -7.00 10.02 -6.06
C PRO A 157 -7.03 9.51 -7.50
N GLY A 158 -5.88 9.19 -8.08
CA GLY A 158 -5.81 8.74 -9.46
C GLY A 158 -6.41 7.35 -9.65
N LEU A 159 -6.28 6.49 -8.64
CA LEU A 159 -6.84 5.15 -8.60
C LEU A 159 -7.59 4.94 -7.29
N MET A 160 -8.68 4.20 -7.31
CA MET A 160 -9.30 3.71 -6.09
C MET A 160 -9.74 2.27 -6.27
N PHE A 161 -9.78 1.53 -5.19
CA PHE A 161 -10.19 0.15 -5.17
C PHE A 161 -11.53 0.02 -4.44
N THR A 162 -12.37 -0.91 -4.89
CA THR A 162 -13.50 -1.40 -4.10
C THR A 162 -13.00 -2.05 -2.80
N GLU A 163 -13.89 -2.44 -1.90
CA GLU A 163 -13.56 -3.48 -0.93
C GLU A 163 -13.29 -4.82 -1.62
N MET A 164 -12.77 -5.79 -0.87
CA MET A 164 -12.70 -7.17 -1.35
C MET A 164 -14.12 -7.65 -1.68
N THR A 165 -14.42 -7.76 -2.96
CA THR A 165 -15.70 -8.18 -3.48
C THR A 165 -15.65 -9.68 -3.73
N CYS A 166 -16.58 -10.39 -3.09
CA CYS A 166 -16.52 -11.84 -3.01
C CYS A 166 -17.11 -12.48 -4.27
N VAL A 167 -16.43 -13.48 -4.81
CA VAL A 167 -16.81 -14.13 -6.08
C VAL A 167 -17.98 -15.11 -5.97
N SER A 168 -18.34 -15.49 -4.75
CA SER A 168 -19.50 -16.35 -4.45
C SER A 168 -20.01 -16.08 -3.04
N ARG A 169 -21.21 -16.61 -2.74
CA ARG A 169 -21.85 -16.43 -1.44
C ARG A 169 -20.99 -16.94 -0.28
N ASP A 170 -20.27 -18.03 -0.48
CA ASP A 170 -19.48 -18.68 0.57
C ASP A 170 -18.01 -18.19 0.56
N ALA A 171 -17.66 -17.34 -0.41
CA ALA A 171 -16.38 -16.66 -0.49
C ALA A 171 -16.25 -15.46 0.47
N ARG A 172 -17.34 -15.09 1.16
CA ARG A 172 -17.39 -13.92 2.05
C ARG A 172 -16.57 -14.07 3.33
N ILE A 173 -16.05 -12.95 3.82
CA ILE A 173 -15.44 -12.87 5.17
C ILE A 173 -16.56 -12.87 6.21
N THR A 174 -17.53 -11.96 6.05
CA THR A 174 -18.64 -11.74 6.96
C THR A 174 -19.96 -11.65 6.17
N PRO A 175 -21.12 -11.71 6.85
CA PRO A 175 -22.41 -11.49 6.18
C PRO A 175 -22.54 -10.13 5.48
N GLY A 176 -21.78 -9.11 5.92
CA GLY A 176 -21.79 -7.75 5.39
C GLY A 176 -20.84 -7.48 4.21
N CYS A 177 -20.09 -8.49 3.75
CA CYS A 177 -19.18 -8.33 2.60
C CYS A 177 -19.93 -8.16 1.28
N ALA A 178 -19.46 -7.24 0.43
CA ALA A 178 -19.96 -7.10 -0.93
C ALA A 178 -19.60 -8.32 -1.82
N GLY A 179 -20.42 -8.55 -2.84
CA GLY A 179 -20.34 -9.67 -3.76
C GLY A 179 -20.43 -9.27 -5.23
N LEU A 180 -20.06 -10.20 -6.11
CA LEU A 180 -20.30 -10.10 -7.55
C LEU A 180 -20.52 -11.49 -8.20
N TRP A 181 -21.48 -12.26 -7.68
CA TRP A 181 -21.83 -13.60 -8.15
C TRP A 181 -23.20 -13.69 -8.83
N ASN A 182 -23.95 -12.59 -8.87
CA ASN A 182 -25.27 -12.53 -9.50
C ASN A 182 -25.53 -11.18 -10.16
N ASP A 183 -26.64 -11.09 -10.90
CA ASP A 183 -26.95 -9.94 -11.75
C ASP A 183 -27.45 -8.73 -10.94
N GLU A 184 -28.04 -8.96 -9.76
CA GLU A 184 -28.45 -7.89 -8.83
C GLU A 184 -27.21 -7.12 -8.32
N GLN A 185 -26.16 -7.85 -7.95
CA GLN A 185 -24.89 -7.28 -7.53
C GLN A 185 -24.18 -6.55 -8.68
N GLU A 186 -24.21 -7.11 -9.89
CA GLU A 186 -23.68 -6.45 -11.09
C GLU A 186 -24.37 -5.10 -11.31
N ALA A 187 -25.71 -5.06 -11.26
CA ALA A 187 -26.48 -3.82 -11.44
C ALA A 187 -26.16 -2.78 -10.35
N ALA A 188 -26.02 -3.21 -9.10
CA ALA A 188 -25.70 -2.32 -7.99
C ALA A 188 -24.28 -1.73 -8.10
N TRP A 189 -23.29 -2.54 -8.48
CA TRP A 189 -21.93 -2.06 -8.75
C TRP A 189 -21.88 -1.12 -9.95
N ARG A 190 -22.58 -1.45 -11.04
CA ARG A 190 -22.66 -0.59 -12.22
C ARG A 190 -23.16 0.81 -11.88
N ARG A 191 -24.18 0.94 -11.02
CA ARG A 191 -24.65 2.26 -10.54
C ARG A 191 -23.54 3.09 -9.86
N ILE A 192 -22.66 2.44 -9.10
CA ILE A 192 -21.54 3.11 -8.42
C ILE A 192 -20.46 3.48 -9.43
N VAL A 193 -20.11 2.57 -10.35
CA VAL A 193 -19.13 2.83 -11.43
C VAL A 193 -19.58 3.98 -12.32
N ASP A 194 -20.84 3.97 -12.76
CA ASP A 194 -21.43 5.03 -13.59
C ASP A 194 -21.36 6.39 -12.88
N PHE A 195 -21.64 6.45 -11.57
CA PHE A 195 -21.49 7.68 -10.79
C PHE A 195 -20.04 8.19 -10.79
N VAL A 196 -19.08 7.29 -10.57
CA VAL A 196 -17.65 7.64 -10.52
C VAL A 196 -17.19 8.20 -11.86
N HIS A 197 -17.48 7.49 -12.96
CA HIS A 197 -17.08 7.90 -14.31
C HIS A 197 -17.75 9.21 -14.76
N ALA A 198 -18.97 9.47 -14.31
CA ALA A 198 -19.67 10.71 -14.64
C ALA A 198 -19.14 11.93 -13.88
N ASN A 199 -18.51 11.75 -12.71
CA ASN A 199 -18.23 12.85 -11.78
C ASN A 199 -16.75 12.99 -11.36
N ALA A 200 -15.86 12.11 -11.79
CA ALA A 200 -14.45 12.16 -11.40
C ALA A 200 -13.51 11.65 -12.51
N ALA A 201 -12.24 12.05 -12.42
CA ALA A 201 -11.17 11.49 -13.26
C ALA A 201 -10.54 10.20 -12.68
N THR A 202 -10.91 9.83 -11.46
CA THR A 202 -10.40 8.66 -10.73
C THR A 202 -10.74 7.37 -11.48
N LYS A 203 -9.74 6.49 -11.63
CA LYS A 203 -9.92 5.13 -12.12
C LYS A 203 -10.41 4.21 -11.02
N PHE A 204 -11.31 3.29 -11.36
CA PHE A 204 -11.93 2.40 -10.39
C PHE A 204 -11.54 0.94 -10.63
N CYS A 205 -10.81 0.37 -9.67
CA CYS A 205 -10.40 -1.02 -9.66
C CYS A 205 -11.32 -1.86 -8.77
N LEU A 206 -11.77 -3.00 -9.28
CA LEU A 206 -12.48 -4.01 -8.48
C LEU A 206 -11.48 -5.01 -7.92
N GLN A 207 -11.43 -5.13 -6.59
CA GLN A 207 -10.68 -6.21 -5.95
C GLN A 207 -11.59 -7.44 -5.78
N LEU A 208 -11.25 -8.54 -6.45
CA LEU A 208 -11.93 -9.83 -6.33
C LEU A 208 -11.20 -10.74 -5.36
N GLY A 209 -11.95 -11.41 -4.47
CA GLY A 209 -11.36 -12.30 -3.49
C GLY A 209 -12.28 -13.40 -2.97
N HIS A 210 -11.66 -14.34 -2.25
CA HIS A 210 -12.35 -15.41 -1.54
C HIS A 210 -11.69 -15.60 -0.17
N ALA A 211 -12.47 -15.51 0.91
CA ALA A 211 -11.95 -15.48 2.27
C ALA A 211 -11.28 -16.78 2.75
N GLY A 212 -11.47 -17.90 2.03
CA GLY A 212 -10.99 -19.22 2.40
C GLY A 212 -11.30 -19.55 3.87
N ARG A 213 -10.28 -20.02 4.60
CA ARG A 213 -10.36 -20.36 6.03
C ARG A 213 -10.69 -19.20 6.97
N LYS A 214 -10.71 -17.95 6.48
CA LYS A 214 -11.09 -16.75 7.25
C LYS A 214 -12.51 -16.29 6.92
N GLY A 215 -13.29 -17.10 6.20
CA GLY A 215 -14.71 -16.86 5.95
C GLY A 215 -15.60 -17.17 7.15
N ALA A 216 -16.89 -16.86 7.02
CA ALA A 216 -17.93 -17.12 8.03
C ALA A 216 -17.63 -16.51 9.42
N THR A 217 -17.15 -15.27 9.44
CA THR A 217 -16.82 -14.52 10.66
C THR A 217 -17.78 -13.35 10.94
N LYS A 218 -17.76 -12.87 12.18
CA LYS A 218 -18.54 -11.72 12.66
C LYS A 218 -18.09 -10.43 11.98
N LEU A 219 -18.95 -9.41 12.00
CA LEU A 219 -18.54 -8.05 11.63
C LEU A 219 -17.39 -7.60 12.53
N MET A 220 -16.48 -6.79 11.99
CA MET A 220 -15.24 -6.47 12.71
C MET A 220 -15.47 -5.79 14.08
N TRP A 221 -16.56 -5.02 14.22
CA TRP A 221 -16.95 -4.35 15.47
C TRP A 221 -17.71 -5.25 16.46
N GLU A 222 -18.11 -6.45 16.05
CA GLU A 222 -18.73 -7.47 16.90
C GLU A 222 -17.71 -8.55 17.35
N GLY A 223 -16.59 -8.64 16.65
CA GLY A 223 -15.49 -9.55 16.95
C GLY A 223 -14.66 -9.86 15.71
N ILE A 224 -13.62 -9.06 15.49
CA ILE A 224 -12.70 -9.25 14.36
C ILE A 224 -12.17 -10.68 14.27
N ASP A 225 -12.28 -11.27 13.07
CA ASP A 225 -11.85 -12.63 12.73
C ASP A 225 -12.47 -13.75 13.62
N ARG A 226 -13.52 -13.45 14.40
CA ARG A 226 -14.20 -14.45 15.24
C ARG A 226 -15.30 -15.14 14.46
N PRO A 227 -15.49 -16.46 14.62
CA PRO A 227 -16.53 -17.19 13.90
C PRO A 227 -17.93 -16.69 14.27
N LEU A 228 -18.87 -16.83 13.34
CA LEU A 228 -20.29 -16.63 13.61
C LEU A 228 -20.80 -17.63 14.64
N GLU A 229 -21.74 -17.20 15.50
CA GLU A 229 -22.36 -18.06 16.52
C GLU A 229 -23.42 -18.99 15.92
N SER A 230 -24.07 -18.56 14.83
CA SER A 230 -25.04 -19.32 14.06
C SER A 230 -25.08 -18.81 12.62
N GLY A 231 -25.61 -19.61 11.69
CA GLY A 231 -25.73 -19.21 10.27
C GLY A 231 -24.42 -19.12 9.50
N GLY A 232 -23.33 -19.68 10.03
CA GLY A 232 -22.09 -19.87 9.29
C GLY A 232 -22.25 -20.88 8.15
N TRP A 233 -21.40 -20.75 7.14
CA TRP A 233 -21.31 -21.67 6.00
C TRP A 233 -20.01 -22.49 6.09
N GLU A 234 -19.92 -23.54 5.29
CA GLU A 234 -18.70 -24.33 5.16
C GLU A 234 -17.60 -23.47 4.52
N VAL A 235 -16.40 -23.51 5.10
CA VAL A 235 -15.23 -22.81 4.56
C VAL A 235 -14.22 -23.80 4.01
N MET A 236 -13.45 -23.39 3.01
CA MET A 236 -12.46 -24.23 2.33
C MET A 236 -11.09 -23.54 2.30
N SER A 237 -10.02 -24.34 2.16
CA SER A 237 -8.64 -23.84 2.10
C SER A 237 -7.68 -24.88 1.49
N ALA A 238 -6.41 -24.49 1.32
CA ALA A 238 -5.34 -25.38 0.89
C ALA A 238 -5.19 -26.62 1.79
N SER A 239 -5.32 -26.46 3.11
CA SER A 239 -5.21 -27.51 4.12
C SER A 239 -6.21 -27.29 5.27
N PRO A 240 -6.56 -28.33 6.06
CA PRO A 240 -7.59 -28.26 7.09
C PRO A 240 -7.09 -27.62 8.39
N LEU A 241 -6.58 -26.39 8.28
CA LEU A 241 -5.96 -25.63 9.38
C LEU A 241 -6.83 -24.40 9.70
N PRO A 242 -7.50 -24.35 10.86
CA PRO A 242 -8.32 -23.20 11.24
C PRO A 242 -7.44 -21.96 11.50
N TYR A 243 -8.01 -20.76 11.39
CA TYR A 243 -7.28 -19.51 11.64
C TYR A 243 -7.00 -19.27 13.13
N PHE A 244 -8.02 -19.34 13.98
CA PHE A 244 -7.87 -19.48 15.43
C PHE A 244 -8.22 -20.90 15.88
N PRO A 245 -7.76 -21.35 17.08
CA PRO A 245 -8.15 -22.64 17.63
C PRO A 245 -9.67 -22.87 17.71
N ASN A 246 -10.46 -21.80 17.85
CA ASN A 246 -11.92 -21.87 17.93
C ASN A 246 -12.64 -21.51 16.61
N SER A 247 -11.91 -21.26 15.52
CA SER A 247 -12.52 -21.01 14.21
C SER A 247 -13.00 -22.32 13.57
N THR A 248 -13.90 -22.22 12.59
CA THR A 248 -14.29 -23.36 11.74
C THR A 248 -13.06 -23.96 11.08
N VAL A 249 -12.91 -25.29 11.16
CA VAL A 249 -11.87 -26.02 10.43
C VAL A 249 -12.26 -26.02 8.94
N PRO A 250 -11.42 -25.47 8.04
CA PRO A 250 -11.74 -25.49 6.63
C PRO A 250 -11.65 -26.91 6.08
N ARG A 251 -12.51 -27.23 5.13
CA ARG A 251 -12.32 -28.43 4.32
C ARG A 251 -11.12 -28.22 3.40
N GLU A 252 -10.28 -29.25 3.27
CA GLU A 252 -9.22 -29.26 2.28
C GLU A 252 -9.81 -29.34 0.87
N MET A 253 -9.40 -28.41 0.00
CA MET A 253 -9.90 -28.38 -1.38
C MET A 253 -9.39 -29.57 -2.19
N ASN A 254 -10.27 -30.15 -3.00
CA ASN A 254 -9.94 -31.06 -4.09
C ASN A 254 -9.92 -30.31 -5.43
N ARG A 255 -9.64 -31.02 -6.54
CA ARG A 255 -9.60 -30.42 -7.89
C ARG A 255 -10.94 -29.82 -8.32
N ALA A 256 -12.06 -30.48 -8.01
CA ALA A 256 -13.38 -29.96 -8.36
C ALA A 256 -13.72 -28.67 -7.60
N ASP A 257 -13.28 -28.54 -6.34
CA ASP A 257 -13.41 -27.27 -5.60
C ASP A 257 -12.56 -26.17 -6.26
N MET A 258 -11.34 -26.49 -6.68
CA MET A 258 -10.46 -25.55 -7.38
C MET A 258 -11.08 -25.10 -8.71
N ASP A 259 -11.67 -26.02 -9.49
CA ASP A 259 -12.37 -25.72 -10.73
C ASP A 259 -13.60 -24.82 -10.52
N ALA A 260 -14.38 -25.09 -9.46
CA ALA A 260 -15.52 -24.27 -9.10
C ALA A 260 -15.09 -22.84 -8.72
N VAL A 261 -14.05 -22.70 -7.91
CA VAL A 261 -13.50 -21.38 -7.53
C VAL A 261 -12.97 -20.64 -8.76
N VAL A 262 -12.23 -21.30 -9.66
CA VAL A 262 -11.80 -20.68 -10.92
C VAL A 262 -13.00 -20.18 -11.73
N THR A 263 -14.06 -20.97 -11.81
CA THR A 263 -15.30 -20.60 -12.50
C THR A 263 -15.95 -19.37 -11.86
N ASP A 264 -16.04 -19.31 -10.53
CA ASP A 264 -16.59 -18.16 -9.80
C ASP A 264 -15.79 -16.88 -10.09
N PHE A 265 -14.45 -16.95 -10.08
CA PHE A 265 -13.59 -15.81 -10.41
C PHE A 265 -13.77 -15.35 -11.87
N VAL A 266 -13.91 -16.27 -12.82
CA VAL A 266 -14.18 -15.94 -14.24
C VAL A 266 -15.54 -15.26 -14.38
N LEU A 267 -16.58 -15.82 -13.78
CA LEU A 267 -17.94 -15.26 -13.84
C LEU A 267 -18.02 -13.87 -13.19
N ALA A 268 -17.28 -13.63 -12.10
CA ALA A 268 -17.17 -12.31 -11.48
C ALA A 268 -16.36 -11.33 -12.34
N THR A 269 -15.31 -11.80 -13.02
CA THR A 269 -14.49 -11.01 -13.97
C THR A 269 -15.34 -10.51 -15.14
N GLU A 270 -16.14 -11.37 -15.75
CA GLU A 270 -17.06 -11.00 -16.85
C GLU A 270 -18.12 -9.98 -16.38
N ARG A 271 -18.65 -10.16 -15.17
CA ARG A 271 -19.57 -9.19 -14.54
C ARG A 271 -18.92 -7.85 -14.33
N ALA A 272 -17.67 -7.84 -13.87
CA ALA A 272 -16.92 -6.61 -13.64
C ALA A 272 -16.71 -5.82 -14.94
N GLU A 273 -16.50 -6.52 -16.07
CA GLU A 273 -16.36 -5.87 -17.36
C GLU A 273 -17.66 -5.19 -17.77
N ARG A 274 -18.78 -5.91 -17.66
CA ARG A 274 -20.12 -5.38 -17.97
C ARG A 274 -20.56 -4.26 -17.02
N ALA A 275 -20.13 -4.31 -15.76
CA ALA A 275 -20.35 -3.24 -14.79
C ALA A 275 -19.48 -2.00 -15.06
N GLY A 276 -18.47 -2.10 -15.94
CA GLY A 276 -17.70 -0.97 -16.44
C GLY A 276 -16.40 -0.67 -15.69
N PHE A 277 -15.92 -1.54 -14.80
CA PHE A 277 -14.67 -1.27 -14.06
C PHE A 277 -13.47 -1.01 -14.99
N ASP A 278 -12.56 -0.13 -14.56
CA ASP A 278 -11.37 0.24 -15.34
C ASP A 278 -10.26 -0.81 -15.20
N MET A 279 -10.21 -1.50 -14.05
CA MET A 279 -9.13 -2.40 -13.65
C MET A 279 -9.66 -3.51 -12.73
N LEU A 280 -8.96 -4.65 -12.71
CA LEU A 280 -9.17 -5.72 -11.73
C LEU A 280 -7.96 -5.92 -10.83
N GLU A 281 -8.21 -6.37 -9.59
CA GLU A 281 -7.20 -6.87 -8.68
C GLU A 281 -7.58 -8.25 -8.16
N LEU A 282 -6.67 -9.22 -8.28
CA LEU A 282 -6.80 -10.52 -7.62
C LEU A 282 -6.25 -10.48 -6.19
N HIS A 283 -7.07 -10.83 -5.20
CA HIS A 283 -6.65 -10.83 -3.80
C HIS A 283 -5.92 -12.14 -3.41
N CYS A 284 -4.57 -12.09 -3.43
CA CYS A 284 -3.67 -13.17 -2.99
C CYS A 284 -2.94 -12.87 -1.66
N ALA A 285 -3.44 -11.93 -0.85
CA ALA A 285 -2.83 -11.54 0.43
C ALA A 285 -3.68 -11.91 1.67
N HIS A 286 -3.18 -11.52 2.86
CA HIS A 286 -3.92 -11.47 4.12
C HIS A 286 -4.49 -12.79 4.68
N GLY A 287 -3.95 -13.93 4.25
CA GLY A 287 -4.38 -15.25 4.72
C GLY A 287 -5.74 -15.73 4.23
N TYR A 288 -6.33 -15.03 3.25
CA TYR A 288 -7.51 -15.49 2.54
C TYR A 288 -7.16 -16.68 1.62
N LEU A 289 -8.09 -17.12 0.77
CA LEU A 289 -7.96 -18.40 0.06
C LEU A 289 -6.65 -18.53 -0.72
N LEU A 290 -6.37 -17.60 -1.63
CA LEU A 290 -5.17 -17.72 -2.48
C LEU A 290 -3.88 -17.48 -1.68
N ALA A 291 -3.92 -16.61 -0.68
CA ALA A 291 -2.79 -16.44 0.25
C ALA A 291 -2.52 -17.71 1.07
N SER A 292 -3.56 -18.49 1.39
CA SER A 292 -3.41 -19.72 2.16
C SER A 292 -2.73 -20.83 1.34
N PHE A 293 -2.84 -20.80 0.01
CA PHE A 293 -2.02 -21.63 -0.88
C PHE A 293 -0.58 -21.14 -0.95
N LEU A 294 -0.36 -19.82 -1.00
CA LEU A 294 0.98 -19.25 -1.09
C LEU A 294 1.82 -19.47 0.16
N SER A 295 1.25 -19.44 1.37
CA SER A 295 2.07 -19.55 2.58
C SER A 295 2.35 -21.00 3.00
N PRO A 296 3.61 -21.36 3.28
CA PRO A 296 3.96 -22.66 3.86
C PRO A 296 3.38 -22.89 5.26
N LEU A 297 2.95 -21.83 5.98
CA LEU A 297 2.31 -21.96 7.30
C LEU A 297 0.87 -22.49 7.23
N THR A 298 0.29 -22.49 6.02
CA THR A 298 -1.14 -22.75 5.81
C THR A 298 -1.41 -23.76 4.72
N ASN A 299 -0.41 -24.03 3.87
CA ASN A 299 -0.45 -25.03 2.84
C ASN A 299 0.47 -26.20 3.19
N HIS A 300 -0.10 -27.24 3.78
CA HIS A 300 0.59 -28.48 4.14
C HIS A 300 0.28 -29.61 3.13
N ARG A 301 -0.20 -29.25 1.93
CA ARG A 301 -0.50 -30.25 0.90
C ARG A 301 0.78 -30.95 0.45
N THR A 302 0.63 -32.22 0.09
CA THR A 302 1.71 -33.06 -0.46
C THR A 302 1.53 -33.37 -1.95
N ASP A 303 0.49 -32.83 -2.57
CA ASP A 303 0.24 -32.93 -4.00
C ASP A 303 0.92 -31.78 -4.79
N ALA A 304 0.56 -31.63 -6.07
CA ALA A 304 1.13 -30.61 -6.96
C ALA A 304 0.84 -29.15 -6.56
N TYR A 305 0.06 -28.91 -5.49
CA TYR A 305 -0.32 -27.59 -5.02
C TYR A 305 0.31 -27.22 -3.67
N GLY A 306 1.21 -28.03 -3.11
CA GLY A 306 1.93 -27.74 -1.87
C GLY A 306 3.43 -28.06 -1.91
N GLY A 307 4.13 -27.70 -0.83
CA GLY A 307 5.58 -27.85 -0.72
C GLY A 307 6.35 -26.68 -1.33
N SER A 308 6.94 -26.88 -2.51
CA SER A 308 7.80 -25.87 -3.16
C SER A 308 7.04 -24.59 -3.50
N VAL A 309 7.77 -23.49 -3.73
CA VAL A 309 7.15 -22.20 -4.10
C VAL A 309 6.38 -22.31 -5.42
N GLU A 310 6.87 -23.10 -6.38
CA GLU A 310 6.24 -23.34 -7.68
C GLU A 310 4.90 -24.08 -7.52
N ASN A 311 4.83 -25.06 -6.64
CA ASN A 311 3.59 -25.78 -6.36
C ASN A 311 2.59 -24.90 -5.61
N ARG A 312 3.04 -24.15 -4.60
CA ARG A 312 2.19 -23.19 -3.86
C ARG A 312 1.62 -22.10 -4.76
N LEU A 313 2.36 -21.69 -5.78
CA LEU A 313 1.93 -20.71 -6.79
C LEU A 313 0.91 -21.25 -7.80
N ARG A 314 0.86 -22.57 -8.00
CA ARG A 314 0.12 -23.18 -9.12
C ARG A 314 -1.35 -22.77 -9.14
N PHE A 315 -2.07 -22.92 -8.03
CA PHE A 315 -3.49 -22.57 -7.98
C PHE A 315 -3.75 -21.06 -8.10
N PRO A 316 -3.05 -20.17 -7.35
CA PRO A 316 -3.16 -18.73 -7.58
C PRO A 316 -2.90 -18.29 -9.02
N LEU A 317 -1.93 -18.89 -9.72
CA LEU A 317 -1.65 -18.61 -11.13
C LEU A 317 -2.72 -19.16 -12.08
N GLU A 318 -3.32 -20.31 -11.79
CA GLU A 318 -4.47 -20.82 -12.55
C GLU A 318 -5.66 -19.85 -12.50
N VAL A 319 -6.00 -19.35 -11.30
CA VAL A 319 -7.05 -18.34 -11.14
C VAL A 319 -6.71 -17.07 -11.90
N PHE A 320 -5.49 -16.55 -11.73
CA PHE A 320 -5.05 -15.34 -12.43
C PHE A 320 -5.09 -15.48 -13.95
N ALA A 321 -4.59 -16.61 -14.49
CA ALA A 321 -4.60 -16.86 -15.92
C ALA A 321 -6.03 -16.95 -16.48
N ALA A 322 -6.94 -17.61 -15.76
CA ALA A 322 -8.34 -17.70 -16.14
C ALA A 322 -9.04 -16.33 -16.12
N MET A 323 -8.83 -15.52 -15.07
CA MET A 323 -9.30 -14.13 -15.03
C MET A 323 -8.70 -13.31 -16.18
N ARG A 324 -7.39 -13.46 -16.45
CA ARG A 324 -6.70 -12.70 -17.49
C ARG A 324 -7.25 -12.99 -18.88
N ALA A 325 -7.64 -14.24 -19.13
CA ALA A 325 -8.27 -14.67 -20.38
C ALA A 325 -9.69 -14.12 -20.57
N ALA A 326 -10.45 -13.94 -19.48
CA ALA A 326 -11.79 -13.36 -19.50
C ALA A 326 -11.80 -11.82 -19.46
N TRP A 327 -10.73 -11.18 -18.97
CA TRP A 327 -10.61 -9.71 -18.89
C TRP A 327 -10.03 -9.11 -20.18
N PRO A 328 -10.53 -7.97 -20.70
CA PRO A 328 -10.00 -7.35 -21.92
C PRO A 328 -8.50 -7.05 -21.87
N ALA A 329 -7.74 -7.47 -22.88
CA ALA A 329 -6.28 -7.39 -22.90
C ALA A 329 -5.71 -5.95 -22.79
N HIS A 330 -6.48 -4.94 -23.19
CA HIS A 330 -6.10 -3.53 -23.09
C HIS A 330 -6.31 -2.94 -21.69
N LYS A 331 -7.09 -3.60 -20.83
CA LYS A 331 -7.34 -3.18 -19.45
C LYS A 331 -6.36 -3.84 -18.49
N PRO A 332 -5.85 -3.08 -17.50
CA PRO A 332 -4.88 -3.62 -16.56
C PRO A 332 -5.48 -4.60 -15.56
N MET A 333 -4.64 -5.49 -15.04
CA MET A 333 -4.96 -6.39 -13.94
C MET A 333 -3.80 -6.42 -12.93
N SER A 334 -4.09 -6.23 -11.64
CA SER A 334 -3.15 -6.36 -10.54
C SER A 334 -3.34 -7.64 -9.74
N VAL A 335 -2.34 -7.92 -8.89
CA VAL A 335 -2.44 -8.90 -7.82
C VAL A 335 -2.03 -8.24 -6.51
N ARG A 336 -2.78 -8.50 -5.43
CA ARG A 336 -2.36 -8.14 -4.08
C ARG A 336 -1.72 -9.32 -3.39
N VAL A 337 -0.50 -9.17 -2.88
CA VAL A 337 0.25 -10.24 -2.21
C VAL A 337 0.70 -9.84 -0.81
N SER A 338 0.87 -10.83 0.08
CA SER A 338 1.61 -10.65 1.33
C SER A 338 3.08 -10.96 1.07
N ALA A 339 3.97 -9.97 1.18
CA ALA A 339 5.41 -10.17 0.96
C ALA A 339 6.11 -10.94 2.10
N THR A 340 5.47 -11.04 3.25
CA THR A 340 5.94 -11.85 4.38
C THR A 340 4.75 -12.22 5.25
N ASP A 341 4.83 -13.36 5.94
CA ASP A 341 3.85 -13.77 6.96
C ASP A 341 4.17 -13.23 8.36
N TRP A 342 5.33 -12.58 8.54
CA TRP A 342 5.87 -12.13 9.84
C TRP A 342 5.97 -13.25 10.89
N ALA A 343 6.22 -14.48 10.45
CA ALA A 343 6.37 -15.63 11.32
C ALA A 343 7.46 -16.57 10.78
N GLU A 344 8.14 -17.24 11.71
CA GLU A 344 9.14 -18.26 11.38
C GLU A 344 8.51 -19.38 10.54
N GLY A 345 9.23 -19.84 9.52
CA GLY A 345 8.73 -20.85 8.57
C GLY A 345 7.70 -20.33 7.57
N GLY A 346 7.37 -19.04 7.58
CA GLY A 346 6.51 -18.39 6.58
C GLY A 346 7.25 -17.97 5.31
N LEU A 347 6.58 -17.13 4.52
CA LEU A 347 7.13 -16.57 3.29
C LEU A 347 8.47 -15.84 3.55
N THR A 348 9.48 -16.26 2.79
CA THR A 348 10.79 -15.61 2.76
C THR A 348 10.79 -14.41 1.82
N PRO A 349 11.75 -13.50 1.96
CA PRO A 349 11.90 -12.42 0.99
C PRO A 349 12.15 -12.92 -0.44
N GLU A 350 12.84 -14.04 -0.61
CA GLU A 350 13.08 -14.68 -1.91
C GLU A 350 11.77 -15.24 -2.50
N ASP A 351 10.92 -15.87 -1.66
CA ASP A 351 9.57 -16.28 -2.07
C ASP A 351 8.78 -15.08 -2.60
N SER A 352 8.84 -13.93 -1.91
CA SER A 352 8.07 -12.73 -2.28
C SER A 352 8.42 -12.22 -3.69
N VAL A 353 9.70 -12.28 -4.06
CA VAL A 353 10.18 -11.89 -5.39
C VAL A 353 9.84 -12.96 -6.42
N ALA A 354 10.01 -14.24 -6.10
CA ALA A 354 9.62 -15.34 -6.99
C ALA A 354 8.11 -15.31 -7.32
N ILE A 355 7.26 -15.05 -6.32
CA ILE A 355 5.81 -14.89 -6.48
C ILE A 355 5.51 -13.72 -7.41
N ALA A 356 6.11 -12.54 -7.17
CA ALA A 356 5.88 -11.37 -8.01
C ALA A 356 6.37 -11.57 -9.46
N SER A 357 7.52 -12.20 -9.64
CA SER A 357 8.06 -12.56 -10.97
C SER A 357 7.14 -13.53 -11.71
N ALA A 358 6.60 -14.53 -11.03
CA ALA A 358 5.65 -15.47 -11.65
C ALA A 358 4.36 -14.79 -12.11
N PHE A 359 3.81 -13.86 -11.31
CA PHE A 359 2.66 -13.06 -11.75
C PHE A 359 3.00 -12.09 -12.88
N ARG A 360 4.21 -11.53 -12.91
CA ARG A 360 4.71 -10.73 -14.04
C ARG A 360 4.76 -11.55 -15.33
N GLU A 361 5.28 -12.75 -15.27
CA GLU A 361 5.30 -13.68 -16.41
C GLU A 361 3.89 -14.07 -16.87
N ALA A 362 2.94 -14.19 -15.93
CA ALA A 362 1.53 -14.41 -16.23
C ALA A 362 0.79 -13.17 -16.77
N GLY A 363 1.45 -12.00 -16.82
CA GLY A 363 0.92 -10.77 -17.42
C GLY A 363 0.30 -9.78 -16.43
N VAL A 364 0.69 -9.79 -15.15
CA VAL A 364 0.29 -8.76 -14.19
C VAL A 364 0.87 -7.40 -14.55
N ASP A 365 0.07 -6.35 -14.36
CA ASP A 365 0.44 -4.98 -14.69
C ASP A 365 0.89 -4.17 -13.47
N LEU A 366 0.51 -4.62 -12.27
CA LEU A 366 0.83 -3.97 -10.99
C LEU A 366 0.77 -5.00 -9.85
N VAL A 367 1.74 -4.98 -8.94
CA VAL A 367 1.70 -5.78 -7.70
C VAL A 367 1.40 -4.88 -6.51
N ASP A 368 0.25 -5.08 -5.84
CA ASP A 368 -0.07 -4.45 -4.56
C ASP A 368 0.61 -5.20 -3.41
N VAL A 369 1.61 -4.55 -2.81
CA VAL A 369 2.48 -5.18 -1.83
C VAL A 369 2.00 -4.90 -0.41
N SER A 370 1.40 -5.92 0.19
CA SER A 370 0.97 -5.95 1.59
C SER A 370 1.81 -6.93 2.41
N THR A 371 1.42 -7.18 3.66
CA THR A 371 2.08 -8.17 4.53
C THR A 371 1.11 -8.82 5.52
N GLY A 372 1.47 -10.01 5.99
CA GLY A 372 0.92 -10.64 7.18
C GLY A 372 -0.55 -11.07 7.09
N GLN A 373 -1.15 -11.21 8.28
CA GLN A 373 -2.51 -11.73 8.54
C GLN A 373 -2.78 -13.17 8.09
N THR A 374 -1.73 -13.86 7.63
CA THR A 374 -1.78 -15.25 7.23
C THR A 374 -1.93 -16.19 8.42
N ALA A 375 -1.15 -15.96 9.48
CA ALA A 375 -1.12 -16.77 10.68
C ALA A 375 -1.21 -15.91 11.95
N THR A 376 -1.84 -16.43 12.99
CA THR A 376 -2.07 -15.71 14.26
C THR A 376 -0.80 -15.56 15.12
N VAL A 377 0.24 -16.35 14.81
CA VAL A 377 1.57 -16.24 15.43
C VAL A 377 2.42 -15.09 14.88
N SER A 378 1.94 -14.41 13.83
CA SER A 378 2.59 -13.27 13.18
C SER A 378 3.00 -12.16 14.16
N ARG A 379 4.23 -11.65 14.04
CA ARG A 379 4.82 -10.56 14.84
C ARG A 379 5.28 -9.40 13.96
N PRO A 380 4.35 -8.61 13.37
CA PRO A 380 4.69 -7.53 12.48
C PRO A 380 5.37 -6.37 13.24
N LEU A 381 6.44 -5.83 12.65
CA LEU A 381 7.10 -4.63 13.14
C LEU A 381 6.44 -3.39 12.53
N TYR A 382 5.43 -2.87 13.22
CA TYR A 382 4.74 -1.66 12.79
C TYR A 382 5.59 -0.42 12.98
N GLY A 383 5.52 0.46 11.99
CA GLY A 383 6.17 1.76 12.01
C GLY A 383 5.67 2.62 10.86
N ARG A 384 6.29 3.78 10.69
CA ARG A 384 6.05 4.64 9.52
C ARG A 384 6.49 3.92 8.25
N MET A 385 5.61 3.85 7.23
CA MET A 385 5.95 3.28 5.92
C MET A 385 6.55 1.86 6.06
N PHE A 386 5.96 1.03 6.93
CA PHE A 386 6.61 -0.21 7.37
C PHE A 386 6.69 -1.27 6.27
N GLN A 387 5.79 -1.23 5.28
CA GLN A 387 5.83 -2.20 4.17
C GLN A 387 6.60 -1.70 2.93
N THR A 388 7.02 -0.44 2.91
CA THR A 388 7.75 0.15 1.78
C THR A 388 9.00 -0.65 1.36
N PRO A 389 9.82 -1.20 2.29
CA PRO A 389 10.96 -2.01 1.90
C PRO A 389 10.59 -3.27 1.08
N PHE A 390 9.40 -3.84 1.31
CA PHE A 390 8.94 -4.99 0.54
C PHE A 390 8.50 -4.58 -0.88
N ALA A 391 7.79 -3.45 -1.00
CA ALA A 391 7.40 -2.91 -2.29
C ALA A 391 8.63 -2.52 -3.14
N GLU A 392 9.62 -1.90 -2.49
CA GLU A 392 10.91 -1.53 -3.08
C GLU A 392 11.68 -2.76 -3.58
N ARG A 393 11.77 -3.80 -2.74
CA ARG A 393 12.44 -5.05 -3.12
C ARG A 393 11.75 -5.69 -4.33
N ILE A 394 10.44 -5.90 -4.27
CA ILE A 394 9.69 -6.53 -5.36
C ILE A 394 9.83 -5.72 -6.65
N ARG A 395 9.69 -4.39 -6.57
CA ARG A 395 9.81 -3.52 -7.74
C ARG A 395 11.16 -3.69 -8.45
N ASN A 396 12.23 -3.61 -7.67
CA ASN A 396 13.58 -3.52 -8.21
C ASN A 396 14.21 -4.89 -8.49
N GLU A 397 13.77 -5.96 -7.83
CA GLU A 397 14.25 -7.33 -8.09
C GLU A 397 13.38 -8.11 -9.08
N ALA A 398 12.05 -7.93 -9.08
CA ALA A 398 11.15 -8.61 -10.01
C ALA A 398 10.89 -7.81 -11.31
N GLY A 399 11.28 -6.53 -11.36
CA GLY A 399 11.12 -5.69 -12.55
C GLY A 399 9.66 -5.50 -12.96
N THR A 400 8.78 -5.31 -11.98
CA THR A 400 7.34 -5.10 -12.16
C THR A 400 6.89 -3.83 -11.44
N ALA A 401 5.85 -3.17 -11.95
CA ALA A 401 5.29 -2.00 -11.28
C ALA A 401 4.71 -2.41 -9.92
N THR A 402 4.93 -1.60 -8.89
CA THR A 402 4.39 -1.89 -7.55
C THR A 402 3.56 -0.76 -6.98
N MET A 403 2.55 -1.17 -6.21
CA MET A 403 1.82 -0.30 -5.31
C MET A 403 2.29 -0.56 -3.87
N CYS A 404 2.66 0.52 -3.19
CA CYS A 404 3.04 0.45 -1.77
C CYS A 404 1.90 0.92 -0.88
N VAL A 405 1.65 0.21 0.22
CA VAL A 405 0.69 0.57 1.28
C VAL A 405 1.32 0.35 2.66
N GLY A 406 0.67 0.80 3.74
CA GLY A 406 1.05 0.44 5.12
C GLY A 406 1.61 1.61 5.94
N ASN A 407 0.76 2.16 6.82
CA ASN A 407 1.04 3.38 7.62
C ASN A 407 1.51 4.58 6.77
N ILE A 408 0.94 4.61 5.57
CA ILE A 408 0.69 5.70 4.62
C ILE A 408 -0.12 6.87 5.19
N THR A 409 0.42 8.02 5.61
CA THR A 409 -0.43 9.07 6.22
C THR A 409 -0.25 10.49 5.72
N THR A 410 0.83 10.82 5.02
CA THR A 410 1.07 12.19 4.55
C THR A 410 1.45 12.24 3.08
N PRO A 411 1.12 13.35 2.38
CA PRO A 411 1.57 13.56 1.01
C PRO A 411 3.10 13.56 0.84
N ASP A 412 3.83 14.06 1.84
CA ASP A 412 5.31 14.01 1.88
C ASP A 412 5.86 12.57 1.82
N GLN A 413 5.22 11.64 2.53
CA GLN A 413 5.59 10.22 2.45
C GLN A 413 5.38 9.65 1.05
N ILE A 414 4.28 10.03 0.38
CA ILE A 414 4.00 9.61 -1.00
C ILE A 414 5.10 10.11 -1.94
N ASN A 415 5.39 11.41 -1.94
CA ASN A 415 6.44 11.99 -2.79
C ASN A 415 7.81 11.39 -2.49
N THR A 416 8.13 11.13 -1.21
CA THR A 416 9.38 10.48 -0.81
C THR A 416 9.50 9.07 -1.39
N ILE A 417 8.44 8.26 -1.31
CA ILE A 417 8.43 6.88 -1.81
C ILE A 417 8.60 6.86 -3.34
N LEU A 418 7.86 7.70 -4.05
CA LEU A 418 7.89 7.78 -5.51
C LEU A 418 9.23 8.31 -6.02
N ALA A 419 9.70 9.45 -5.49
CA ALA A 419 10.98 10.04 -5.87
C ALA A 419 12.16 9.10 -5.61
N ALA A 420 12.10 8.31 -4.53
CA ALA A 420 13.14 7.33 -4.21
C ALA A 420 13.04 6.02 -5.02
N GLY A 421 12.08 5.86 -5.94
CA GLY A 421 11.94 4.66 -6.76
C GLY A 421 11.51 3.41 -5.99
N ARG A 422 10.74 3.59 -4.89
CA ARG A 422 10.32 2.48 -4.01
C ARG A 422 8.96 1.88 -4.37
N ALA A 423 8.17 2.61 -5.17
CA ALA A 423 6.90 2.19 -5.71
C ALA A 423 6.55 3.07 -6.92
N ASP A 424 5.61 2.62 -7.75
CA ASP A 424 5.12 3.38 -8.90
C ASP A 424 3.81 4.12 -8.59
N ILE A 425 3.06 3.62 -7.61
CA ILE A 425 1.84 4.21 -7.04
C ILE A 425 1.77 3.96 -5.53
N VAL A 426 1.14 4.86 -4.77
CA VAL A 426 1.07 4.75 -3.30
C VAL A 426 -0.36 4.74 -2.82
N ALA A 427 -0.74 3.68 -2.10
CA ALA A 427 -2.06 3.51 -1.53
C ALA A 427 -2.17 3.97 -0.07
N LEU A 428 -3.29 4.61 0.24
CA LEU A 428 -3.69 4.97 1.60
C LEU A 428 -5.06 4.39 1.91
N GLY A 429 -5.18 3.76 3.07
CA GLY A 429 -6.46 3.28 3.61
C GLY A 429 -7.10 4.32 4.52
N ARG A 430 -6.84 4.19 5.83
CA ARG A 430 -7.41 5.03 6.90
C ARG A 430 -7.46 6.54 6.62
N PRO A 431 -6.45 7.21 6.03
CA PRO A 431 -6.57 8.62 5.67
C PRO A 431 -7.77 8.94 4.77
N HIS A 432 -8.10 8.10 3.78
CA HIS A 432 -9.28 8.25 2.92
C HIS A 432 -10.61 7.92 3.63
N LEU A 433 -10.58 7.16 4.73
CA LEU A 433 -11.76 6.98 5.57
C LEU A 433 -12.09 8.28 6.30
N SER A 434 -11.07 8.95 6.86
CA SER A 434 -11.24 10.19 7.63
C SER A 434 -11.37 11.46 6.77
N ASP A 435 -10.74 11.50 5.59
CA ASP A 435 -10.72 12.67 4.71
C ASP A 435 -10.87 12.21 3.25
N PRO A 436 -12.09 12.24 2.69
CA PRO A 436 -12.29 11.89 1.28
C PRO A 436 -11.59 12.88 0.34
N GLY A 437 -11.33 14.12 0.77
CA GLY A 437 -10.67 15.17 -0.03
C GLY A 437 -9.15 15.19 0.09
N PHE A 438 -8.52 14.15 0.67
CA PHE A 438 -7.09 14.09 0.95
C PHE A 438 -6.22 14.53 -0.26
N THR A 439 -6.48 13.98 -1.44
CA THR A 439 -5.67 14.23 -2.65
C THR A 439 -5.87 15.64 -3.18
N LEU A 440 -7.11 16.15 -3.22
CA LEU A 440 -7.40 17.54 -3.59
C LEU A 440 -6.69 18.55 -2.67
N ARG A 441 -6.67 18.29 -1.36
CA ARG A 441 -5.95 19.13 -0.38
C ARG A 441 -4.43 19.06 -0.59
N ALA A 442 -3.90 17.87 -0.88
CA ALA A 442 -2.49 17.71 -1.22
C ALA A 442 -2.12 18.46 -2.52
N ALA A 443 -3.01 18.47 -3.50
CA ALA A 443 -2.78 19.19 -4.76
C ALA A 443 -2.67 20.68 -4.53
N ALA A 444 -3.53 21.25 -3.67
CA ALA A 444 -3.43 22.64 -3.24
C ALA A 444 -2.08 22.94 -2.55
N TRP A 445 -1.62 22.03 -1.67
CA TRP A 445 -0.36 22.18 -0.95
C TRP A 445 0.88 22.21 -1.87
N TYR A 446 0.91 21.35 -2.87
CA TYR A 446 2.02 21.28 -3.84
C TYR A 446 1.81 22.17 -5.07
N GLY A 447 0.67 22.83 -5.20
CA GLY A 447 0.36 23.68 -6.35
C GLY A 447 0.12 22.91 -7.65
N ALA A 448 -0.45 21.71 -7.56
CA ALA A 448 -0.87 20.90 -8.71
C ALA A 448 -2.27 21.31 -9.17
N ASP A 449 -2.34 22.37 -9.97
CA ASP A 449 -3.55 23.02 -10.48
C ASP A 449 -4.34 22.18 -11.49
N ASP A 450 -3.67 21.29 -12.22
CA ASP A 450 -4.29 20.38 -13.19
C ASP A 450 -5.18 19.28 -12.57
N ILE A 451 -5.22 19.17 -11.23
CA ILE A 451 -6.10 18.19 -10.59
C ILE A 451 -7.56 18.43 -10.98
N HIS A 452 -8.20 17.36 -11.44
CA HIS A 452 -9.62 17.36 -11.76
C HIS A 452 -10.43 17.73 -10.52
N CYS A 453 -11.42 18.59 -10.72
CA CYS A 453 -12.37 19.00 -9.70
C CYS A 453 -13.72 19.25 -10.38
N PRO A 454 -14.83 18.69 -9.88
CA PRO A 454 -16.14 18.99 -10.43
C PRO A 454 -16.42 20.50 -10.37
N PRO A 455 -17.09 21.10 -11.38
CA PRO A 455 -17.38 22.53 -11.41
C PRO A 455 -18.05 23.07 -10.15
N GLN A 456 -18.87 22.24 -9.50
CA GLN A 456 -19.59 22.54 -8.27
C GLN A 456 -18.65 22.80 -7.08
N TYR A 457 -17.44 22.24 -7.10
CA TYR A 457 -16.44 22.37 -6.04
C TYR A 457 -15.34 23.38 -6.38
N ALA A 458 -15.38 24.01 -7.56
CA ALA A 458 -14.39 24.99 -7.99
C ALA A 458 -14.17 26.14 -6.99
N PRO A 459 -15.21 26.76 -6.38
CA PRO A 459 -14.98 27.79 -5.35
C PRO A 459 -14.19 27.30 -4.13
N GLY A 460 -14.41 26.04 -3.74
CA GLY A 460 -13.67 25.39 -2.66
C GLY A 460 -12.22 25.10 -3.05
N LYS A 461 -11.98 24.60 -4.27
CA LYS A 461 -10.64 24.41 -4.84
C LYS A 461 -9.89 25.74 -4.85
N ASP A 462 -10.48 26.80 -5.40
CA ASP A 462 -9.83 28.10 -5.48
C ASP A 462 -9.44 28.66 -4.12
N GLN A 463 -10.31 28.50 -3.12
CA GLN A 463 -10.04 28.96 -1.76
C GLN A 463 -8.86 28.19 -1.14
N ILE A 464 -8.84 26.86 -1.23
CA ILE A 464 -7.77 26.07 -0.60
C ILE A 464 -6.43 26.26 -1.32
N PHE A 465 -6.41 26.43 -2.64
CA PHE A 465 -5.19 26.71 -3.39
C PHE A 465 -4.58 28.06 -2.99
N ARG A 466 -5.40 29.11 -2.86
CA ARG A 466 -4.93 30.43 -2.37
C ARG A 466 -4.37 30.35 -0.95
N ASN A 467 -5.09 29.70 -0.04
CA ASN A 467 -4.68 29.59 1.36
C ASN A 467 -3.40 28.76 1.52
N SER A 468 -3.26 27.67 0.76
CA SER A 468 -2.12 26.76 0.84
C SER A 468 -0.79 27.45 0.54
N VAL A 469 -0.76 28.47 -0.33
CA VAL A 469 0.46 29.25 -0.61
C VAL A 469 0.95 29.95 0.66
N ARG A 470 0.05 30.63 1.37
CA ARG A 470 0.37 31.32 2.63
C ARG A 470 0.73 30.32 3.71
N ASP A 471 -0.10 29.31 3.92
CA ASP A 471 0.07 28.33 5.00
C ASP A 471 1.41 27.55 4.83
N ARG A 472 1.83 27.30 3.58
CA ARG A 472 3.14 26.72 3.28
C ARG A 472 4.29 27.68 3.59
N ALA A 473 4.19 28.94 3.19
CA ALA A 473 5.20 29.94 3.49
C ALA A 473 5.40 30.13 5.00
N ASP A 474 4.30 30.18 5.77
CA ASP A 474 4.32 30.29 7.22
C ASP A 474 4.98 29.05 7.86
N LEU A 475 4.65 27.84 7.39
CA LEU A 475 5.27 26.60 7.87
C LEU A 475 6.76 26.53 7.52
N GLU A 476 7.15 26.96 6.32
CA GLU A 476 8.55 27.00 5.89
C GLU A 476 9.35 27.98 6.75
N ASP A 477 8.85 29.19 6.99
CA ASP A 477 9.48 30.19 7.87
C ASP A 477 9.64 29.65 9.30
N LEU A 478 8.60 29.02 9.86
CA LEU A 478 8.68 28.37 11.18
C LEU A 478 9.77 27.28 11.22
N LYS A 479 9.84 26.42 10.20
CA LYS A 479 10.86 25.35 10.12
C LYS A 479 12.26 25.91 9.93
N VAL A 480 12.43 26.98 9.15
CA VAL A 480 13.72 27.64 8.95
C VAL A 480 14.17 28.31 10.24
N ARG A 481 13.28 29.01 10.96
CA ARG A 481 13.60 29.59 12.27
C ARG A 481 13.92 28.56 13.34
N GLY A 482 13.24 27.41 13.31
CA GLY A 482 13.46 26.30 14.21
C GLY A 482 14.68 25.42 13.87
N ARG A 483 15.36 25.66 12.74
CA ARG A 483 16.49 24.82 12.34
C ARG A 483 17.70 25.07 13.26
N PRO A 484 18.45 24.02 13.63
CA PRO A 484 19.74 24.22 14.29
C PRO A 484 20.65 25.07 13.41
N LYS A 485 21.34 26.04 14.01
CA LYS A 485 22.36 26.83 13.29
C LYS A 485 23.39 25.88 12.68
N THR A 486 23.71 26.10 11.41
CA THR A 486 24.78 25.38 10.72
C THR A 486 26.13 25.67 11.38
N ARG A 487 27.11 24.79 11.17
CA ARG A 487 28.48 25.01 11.67
C ARG A 487 29.08 26.33 11.16
N ALA A 488 28.69 26.77 9.96
CA ALA A 488 29.08 28.07 9.40
C ALA A 488 28.41 29.25 10.15
N GLU A 489 27.13 29.13 10.48
CA GLU A 489 26.38 30.15 11.26
C GLU A 489 26.77 30.17 12.76
N LEU A 490 27.36 29.08 13.26
CA LEU A 490 27.90 28.97 14.63
C LEU A 490 29.32 29.53 14.75
N ARG A 491 30.08 29.64 13.66
CA ARG A 491 31.36 30.36 13.65
C ARG A 491 31.07 31.86 13.76
N SER A 492 31.47 32.46 14.88
CA SER A 492 31.20 33.88 15.15
C SER A 492 31.96 34.81 14.19
N PRO A 493 31.59 36.10 14.09
CA PRO A 493 32.34 37.10 13.32
C PRO A 493 33.82 37.22 13.71
N ALA A 494 34.23 36.75 14.90
CA ALA A 494 35.61 36.83 15.36
C ALA A 494 36.60 35.97 14.54
N GLU A 495 36.14 34.91 13.87
CA GLU A 495 36.99 34.12 12.95
C GLU A 495 37.06 34.71 11.53
N GLN A 496 36.04 35.47 11.10
CA GLN A 496 36.04 36.15 9.80
C GLN A 496 36.88 37.43 9.79
N ALA A 497 37.16 38.02 10.96
CA ALA A 497 38.07 39.15 11.11
C ALA A 497 39.56 38.74 11.20
N ALA A 498 39.86 37.44 11.20
CA ALA A 498 41.20 36.88 11.31
C ALA A 498 41.74 36.28 9.98
N THR A 499 41.01 36.47 8.88
CA THR A 499 41.41 36.22 7.48
C THR A 499 41.27 37.50 6.70
#